data_AF-A0A0R3P379-F1
#
_entry.id   AF-A0A0R3P379-F1
#
_cell.length_a   1.000
_cell.length_b   1.000
_cell.length_c   1.000
_cell.angle_alpha   90.00
_cell.angle_beta   90.00
_cell.angle_gamma   90.00
#
_symmetry.space_group_name_H-M   'P 1'
#
loop_
_entity.id
_entity.type
_entity.pdbx_description
1 polymer ?
#
loop_
_entity_poly.entity_id
_entity_poly.type
_entity_poly.pdbx_seq_one_letter_code
_entity_poly.pdbx_strand_id
1 'polypeptide(L)'
;MGRLLVVLIFVGFVLPSSSTDSTLTTFLVEANQQLAGIYDQVVLAQLQNELRGSNDVVALLEMEIADEKLLNYLKSLMPHLAKFKRLKLVDASQKRQLERIPRLGYNALDGMELAQVYALASNMSDSYRNVLLCAYKQPGNCTLRLIPEVQAIVQESRDLDEIEYYWYEWRKQTGLATRDQFVAFMELYKKTAQLNGYPRAQDYWFRSLEMGGAQTMSLLDRLMAGLRPLFLQFHAHVRGSLRKMHGERLVPRGRPYPQHLAEVFIGNAFRRVRAEWYVDLPSPLAGLANITQDLHRRGLSTTQRVFWNVAEYFRGL
;
A
#
# COMPACT_ATOMS: atom_id res chain seq x y z
N MET A 1 -53.73 7.45 68.77
CA MET A 1 -53.93 6.55 67.60
C MET A 1 -53.74 7.37 66.33
N GLY A 2 -52.61 7.22 65.65
CA GLY A 2 -52.34 7.87 64.37
C GLY A 2 -51.22 7.12 63.66
N ARG A 3 -51.58 6.29 62.68
CA ARG A 3 -50.64 5.53 61.86
C ARG A 3 -50.14 6.45 60.73
N LEU A 4 -48.84 6.77 60.72
CA LEU A 4 -48.19 7.40 59.57
C LEU A 4 -47.88 6.30 58.54
N LEU A 5 -48.47 6.40 57.35
CA LEU A 5 -48.13 5.58 56.20
C LEU A 5 -46.96 6.24 55.46
N VAL A 6 -45.81 5.56 55.39
CA VAL A 6 -44.69 5.96 54.53
C VAL A 6 -44.91 5.31 53.16
N VAL A 7 -45.17 6.13 52.13
CA VAL A 7 -45.23 5.69 50.73
C VAL A 7 -43.84 5.84 50.12
N LEU A 8 -43.18 4.72 49.86
CA LEU A 8 -41.94 4.64 49.08
C LEU A 8 -42.28 4.71 47.59
N ILE A 9 -41.95 5.84 46.95
CA ILE A 9 -42.01 5.99 45.49
C ILE A 9 -40.73 5.41 44.89
N PHE A 10 -40.83 4.22 44.29
CA PHE A 10 -39.77 3.68 43.43
C PHE A 10 -39.81 4.38 42.08
N VAL A 11 -38.87 5.29 41.86
CA VAL A 11 -38.57 5.82 40.51
C VAL A 11 -37.73 4.77 39.79
N GLY A 12 -38.40 3.94 38.98
CA GLY A 12 -37.73 3.02 38.08
C GLY A 12 -37.00 3.80 36.98
N PHE A 13 -35.67 3.82 37.03
CA PHE A 13 -34.85 4.19 35.88
C PHE A 13 -35.05 3.11 34.80
N VAL A 14 -35.81 3.44 33.75
CA VAL A 14 -35.83 2.65 32.53
C VAL A 14 -34.51 2.89 31.82
N LEU A 15 -33.59 1.93 31.93
CA LEU A 15 -32.45 1.86 31.02
C LEU A 15 -33.00 1.72 29.59
N PRO A 16 -32.49 2.49 28.60
CA PRO A 16 -32.93 2.34 27.23
C PRO A 16 -32.62 0.91 26.78
N SER A 17 -33.66 0.14 26.48
CA SER A 17 -33.51 -1.19 25.92
C SER A 17 -32.82 -1.08 24.56
N SER A 18 -31.73 -1.81 24.39
CA SER A 18 -31.05 -1.97 23.10
C SER A 18 -31.96 -2.76 22.17
N SER A 19 -32.89 -2.08 21.48
CA SER A 19 -33.61 -2.72 20.38
C SER A 19 -32.64 -2.85 19.21
N THR A 20 -31.90 -3.96 19.15
CA THR A 20 -31.33 -4.43 17.89
C THR A 20 -32.47 -4.52 16.89
N ASP A 21 -32.46 -3.68 15.86
CA ASP A 21 -33.44 -3.74 14.77
C ASP A 21 -33.24 -5.08 14.07
N SER A 22 -34.18 -6.02 14.26
CA SER A 22 -34.11 -7.36 13.67
C SER A 22 -33.94 -7.29 12.15
N THR A 23 -34.48 -6.24 11.52
CA THR A 23 -34.33 -5.94 10.08
C THR A 23 -32.87 -5.69 9.69
N LEU A 24 -32.11 -4.94 10.51
CA LEU A 24 -30.70 -4.66 10.25
C LEU A 24 -29.86 -5.92 10.41
N THR A 25 -30.12 -6.71 11.46
CA THR A 25 -29.41 -7.98 11.68
C THR A 25 -29.58 -8.91 10.49
N THR A 26 -30.82 -9.11 10.03
CA THR A 26 -31.11 -9.96 8.86
C THR A 26 -30.40 -9.43 7.61
N PHE A 27 -30.48 -8.11 7.35
CA PHE A 27 -29.78 -7.50 6.23
C PHE A 27 -28.27 -7.73 6.26
N LEU A 28 -27.61 -7.55 7.42
CA LEU A 28 -26.17 -7.76 7.54
C LEU A 28 -25.77 -9.21 7.29
N VAL A 29 -26.54 -10.17 7.80
CA VAL A 29 -26.31 -11.60 7.60
C VAL A 29 -26.43 -11.97 6.11
N GLU A 30 -27.52 -11.56 5.47
CA GLU A 30 -27.75 -11.82 4.04
C GLU A 30 -26.68 -11.15 3.17
N ALA A 31 -26.34 -9.89 3.48
CA ALA A 31 -25.29 -9.16 2.77
C ALA A 31 -23.93 -9.86 2.87
N ASN A 32 -23.56 -10.30 4.07
CA ASN A 32 -22.30 -11.01 4.29
C ASN A 32 -22.27 -12.35 3.54
N GLN A 33 -23.35 -13.12 3.58
CA GLN A 33 -23.42 -14.42 2.91
C GLN A 33 -23.32 -14.27 1.37
N GLN A 34 -24.04 -13.33 0.79
CA GLN A 34 -23.98 -13.06 -0.65
C GLN A 34 -22.62 -12.50 -1.08
N LEU A 35 -22.06 -11.55 -0.31
CA LEU A 35 -20.73 -11.02 -0.57
C LEU A 35 -19.67 -12.12 -0.52
N ALA A 36 -19.71 -13.02 0.48
CA ALA A 36 -18.76 -14.11 0.59
C ALA A 36 -18.76 -15.00 -0.68
N GLY A 37 -19.93 -15.43 -1.14
CA GLY A 37 -20.03 -16.25 -2.35
C GLY A 37 -19.61 -15.52 -3.63
N ILE A 38 -19.87 -14.21 -3.74
CA ILE A 38 -19.39 -13.42 -4.88
C ILE A 38 -17.88 -13.22 -4.81
N TYR A 39 -17.31 -12.95 -3.63
CA TYR A 39 -15.87 -12.78 -3.46
C TYR A 39 -15.10 -14.05 -3.78
N ASP A 40 -15.61 -15.23 -3.41
CA ASP A 40 -15.00 -16.51 -3.79
C ASP A 40 -14.89 -16.63 -5.32
N GLN A 41 -15.92 -16.19 -6.06
CA GLN A 41 -15.91 -16.20 -7.52
C GLN A 41 -14.92 -15.20 -8.11
N VAL A 42 -14.88 -13.98 -7.58
CA VAL A 42 -13.93 -12.92 -8.00
C VAL A 42 -12.48 -13.38 -7.77
N VAL A 43 -12.17 -13.89 -6.58
CA VAL A 43 -10.83 -14.35 -6.23
C VAL A 43 -10.42 -15.55 -7.08
N LEU A 44 -11.34 -16.49 -7.34
CA LEU A 44 -11.07 -17.62 -8.22
C LEU A 44 -10.77 -17.17 -9.65
N ALA A 45 -11.56 -16.25 -10.21
CA ALA A 45 -11.35 -15.73 -11.55
C ALA A 45 -10.00 -15.00 -11.66
N GLN A 46 -9.65 -14.17 -10.66
CA GLN A 46 -8.34 -13.52 -10.59
C GLN A 46 -7.19 -14.54 -10.55
N LEU A 47 -7.31 -15.58 -9.71
CA LEU A 47 -6.32 -16.65 -9.64
C LEU A 47 -6.18 -17.38 -10.99
N GLN A 48 -7.29 -17.66 -11.67
CA GLN A 48 -7.27 -18.30 -12.99
C GLN A 48 -6.54 -17.45 -14.03
N ASN A 49 -6.76 -16.14 -14.04
CA ASN A 49 -6.05 -15.22 -14.93
C ASN A 49 -4.54 -15.18 -14.65
N GLU A 50 -4.13 -15.15 -13.37
CA GLU A 50 -2.71 -15.23 -12.99
C GLU A 50 -2.07 -16.56 -13.43
N LEU A 51 -2.80 -17.68 -13.33
CA LEU A 51 -2.29 -19.01 -13.68
C LEU A 51 -2.27 -19.28 -15.19
N ARG A 52 -3.27 -18.81 -15.94
CA ARG A 52 -3.39 -19.00 -17.39
C ARG A 52 -2.61 -17.95 -18.19
N GLY A 53 -2.29 -16.81 -17.56
CA GLY A 53 -1.54 -15.72 -18.15
C GLY A 53 -2.42 -14.62 -18.74
N SER A 54 -1.86 -13.42 -18.86
CA SER A 54 -2.57 -12.17 -19.16
C SER A 54 -3.27 -12.08 -20.52
N ASN A 55 -3.06 -13.06 -21.41
CA ASN A 55 -3.62 -13.08 -22.75
C ASN A 55 -4.74 -14.12 -22.90
N ASP A 56 -5.10 -14.83 -21.83
CA ASP A 56 -6.22 -15.78 -21.83
C ASP A 56 -7.56 -15.02 -21.79
N VAL A 57 -8.21 -14.93 -22.96
CA VAL A 57 -9.46 -14.19 -23.13
C VAL A 57 -10.58 -14.77 -22.26
N VAL A 58 -10.60 -16.08 -22.02
CA VAL A 58 -11.64 -16.72 -21.19
C VAL A 58 -11.46 -16.29 -19.75
N ALA A 59 -10.23 -16.34 -19.22
CA ALA A 59 -9.93 -15.91 -17.86
C ALA A 59 -10.24 -14.41 -17.64
N LEU A 60 -9.93 -13.56 -18.62
CA LEU A 60 -10.27 -12.14 -18.58
C LEU A 60 -11.78 -11.90 -18.54
N LEU A 61 -12.55 -12.61 -19.36
CA LEU A 61 -14.02 -12.53 -19.36
C LEU A 61 -14.61 -13.06 -18.05
N GLU A 62 -14.07 -14.16 -17.51
CA GLU A 62 -14.48 -14.70 -16.21
C GLU A 62 -14.28 -13.67 -15.09
N MET A 63 -13.16 -12.93 -15.11
CA MET A 63 -12.91 -11.82 -14.17
C MET A 63 -13.91 -10.68 -14.34
N GLU A 64 -14.13 -10.21 -15.57
CA GLU A 64 -15.04 -9.10 -15.85
C GLU A 64 -16.48 -9.42 -15.41
N ILE A 65 -16.96 -10.63 -15.70
CA ILE A 65 -18.29 -11.10 -15.29
C ILE A 65 -18.40 -11.15 -13.76
N ALA A 66 -17.37 -11.65 -13.07
CA ALA A 66 -17.37 -11.75 -11.61
C ALA A 66 -17.36 -10.35 -10.95
N ASP A 67 -16.56 -9.42 -11.48
CA ASP A 67 -16.50 -8.03 -11.01
C ASP A 67 -17.81 -7.29 -11.29
N GLU A 68 -18.43 -7.49 -12.45
CA GLU A 68 -19.74 -6.91 -12.78
C GLU A 68 -20.81 -7.41 -11.79
N LYS A 69 -20.82 -8.71 -11.50
CA LYS A 69 -21.73 -9.30 -10.50
C LYS A 69 -21.55 -8.66 -9.13
N LEU A 70 -20.31 -8.46 -8.69
CA LEU A 70 -20.01 -7.76 -7.43
C LEU A 70 -20.54 -6.32 -7.45
N LEU A 71 -20.26 -5.57 -8.51
CA LEU A 71 -20.71 -4.17 -8.62
C LEU A 71 -22.23 -4.05 -8.64
N ASN A 72 -22.93 -4.94 -9.36
CA ASN A 72 -24.38 -4.97 -9.41
C ASN A 72 -24.97 -5.27 -8.03
N TYR A 73 -24.39 -6.22 -7.29
CA TYR A 73 -24.79 -6.50 -5.92
C TYR A 73 -24.54 -5.30 -5.00
N LEU A 74 -23.36 -4.68 -5.03
CA LEU A 74 -23.06 -3.50 -4.22
C LEU A 74 -24.02 -2.33 -4.51
N LYS A 75 -24.38 -2.10 -5.78
CA LYS A 75 -25.38 -1.09 -6.16
C LYS A 75 -26.74 -1.38 -5.54
N SER A 76 -27.17 -2.65 -5.51
CA SER A 76 -28.43 -3.07 -4.88
C SER A 76 -28.48 -2.82 -3.37
N LEU A 77 -27.33 -2.80 -2.70
CA LEU A 77 -27.22 -2.51 -1.27
C LEU A 77 -27.35 -1.01 -0.96
N MET A 78 -27.03 -0.11 -1.91
CA MET A 78 -26.94 1.33 -1.63
C MET A 78 -28.21 1.96 -1.01
N PRO A 79 -29.43 1.66 -1.46
CA PRO A 79 -30.65 2.20 -0.86
C PRO A 79 -30.83 1.75 0.59
N HIS A 80 -30.52 0.49 0.88
CA HIS A 80 -30.58 -0.10 2.22
C HIS A 80 -29.55 0.57 3.14
N LEU A 81 -28.32 0.75 2.68
CA LEU A 81 -27.27 1.45 3.42
C LEU A 81 -27.68 2.88 3.77
N ALA A 82 -28.29 3.61 2.83
CA ALA A 82 -28.77 4.97 3.06
C ALA A 82 -29.88 5.01 4.12
N LYS A 83 -30.79 4.02 4.11
CA LYS A 83 -31.83 3.87 5.14
C LYS A 83 -31.22 3.60 6.51
N PHE A 84 -30.35 2.60 6.63
CA PHE A 84 -29.77 2.19 7.91
C PHE A 84 -28.81 3.24 8.49
N LYS A 85 -28.11 4.02 7.66
CA LYS A 85 -27.26 5.14 8.12
C LYS A 85 -28.02 6.24 8.86
N ARG A 86 -29.33 6.37 8.63
CA ARG A 86 -30.19 7.35 9.33
C ARG A 86 -30.61 6.87 10.71
N LEU A 87 -30.44 5.58 11.01
CA LEU A 87 -30.75 5.01 12.32
C LEU A 87 -29.65 5.35 13.32
N LYS A 88 -30.04 5.68 14.55
CA LYS A 88 -29.11 5.82 15.67
C LYS A 88 -28.78 4.44 16.22
N LEU A 89 -27.77 3.80 15.64
CA LEU A 89 -27.32 2.47 16.06
C LEU A 89 -26.58 2.54 17.39
N VAL A 90 -27.01 1.73 18.36
CA VAL A 90 -26.37 1.57 19.68
C VAL A 90 -25.26 0.50 19.63
N ASP A 91 -25.46 -0.56 18.84
CA ASP A 91 -24.51 -1.65 18.69
C ASP A 91 -23.30 -1.22 17.82
N ALA A 92 -22.12 -1.18 18.43
CA ALA A 92 -20.87 -0.79 17.78
C ALA A 92 -20.43 -1.77 16.68
N SER A 93 -20.70 -3.08 16.84
CA SER A 93 -20.40 -4.10 15.84
C SER A 93 -21.28 -3.93 14.61
N GLN A 94 -22.59 -3.76 14.80
CA GLN A 94 -23.52 -3.54 13.67
C GLN A 94 -23.20 -2.22 12.94
N LYS A 95 -22.89 -1.17 13.70
CA LYS A 95 -22.45 0.11 13.12
C LYS A 95 -21.20 -0.06 12.27
N ARG A 96 -20.18 -0.76 12.79
CA ARG A 96 -18.94 -1.04 12.06
C ARG A 96 -19.23 -1.87 10.81
N GLN A 97 -19.99 -2.96 10.89
CA GLN A 97 -20.33 -3.78 9.73
C GLN A 97 -21.00 -2.95 8.62
N LEU A 98 -21.97 -2.09 8.97
CA LEU A 98 -22.64 -1.19 8.03
C LEU A 98 -21.68 -0.17 7.39
N GLU A 99 -20.75 0.38 8.17
CA GLU A 99 -19.70 1.29 7.69
C GLU A 99 -18.70 0.60 6.76
N ARG A 100 -18.43 -0.70 7.01
CA ARG A 100 -17.45 -1.54 6.32
C ARG A 100 -17.98 -2.27 5.09
N ILE A 101 -19.28 -2.22 4.81
CA ILE A 101 -19.81 -2.73 3.53
C ILE A 101 -19.03 -2.07 2.37
N PRO A 102 -18.52 -2.85 1.40
CA PRO A 102 -17.67 -2.35 0.34
C PRO A 102 -18.32 -1.18 -0.42
N ARG A 103 -17.47 -0.27 -0.89
CA ARG A 103 -17.89 0.90 -1.67
C ARG A 103 -17.57 0.64 -3.15
N LEU A 104 -18.25 1.34 -4.04
CA LEU A 104 -18.06 1.20 -5.49
C LEU A 104 -16.65 1.64 -5.94
N GLY A 105 -15.98 2.49 -5.16
CA GLY A 105 -14.68 3.03 -5.54
C GLY A 105 -14.78 3.86 -6.80
N TYR A 106 -13.84 3.69 -7.72
CA TYR A 106 -13.84 4.40 -9.01
C TYR A 106 -15.10 4.12 -9.83
N ASN A 107 -15.76 2.95 -9.68
CA ASN A 107 -17.01 2.63 -10.37
C ASN A 107 -18.21 3.50 -9.93
N ALA A 108 -18.01 4.43 -8.99
CA ALA A 108 -18.99 5.48 -8.70
C ALA A 108 -18.95 6.65 -9.70
N LEU A 109 -17.84 6.80 -10.45
CA LEU A 109 -17.69 7.79 -11.52
C LEU A 109 -18.62 7.47 -12.70
N ASP A 110 -18.86 8.46 -13.56
CA ASP A 110 -19.53 8.19 -14.84
C ASP A 110 -18.63 7.37 -15.78
N GLY A 111 -19.22 6.82 -16.84
CA GLY A 111 -18.50 5.91 -17.74
C GLY A 111 -17.28 6.53 -18.42
N MET A 112 -17.32 7.84 -18.75
CA MET A 112 -16.20 8.51 -19.40
C MET A 112 -15.07 8.78 -18.41
N GLU A 113 -15.40 9.27 -17.22
CA GLU A 113 -14.45 9.51 -16.14
C GLU A 113 -13.81 8.21 -15.65
N LEU A 114 -14.59 7.14 -15.55
CA LEU A 114 -14.09 5.82 -15.18
C LEU A 114 -13.08 5.30 -16.21
N ALA A 115 -13.40 5.39 -17.50
CA ALA A 115 -12.47 5.04 -18.57
C ALA A 115 -11.20 5.92 -18.52
N GLN A 116 -11.35 7.21 -18.23
CA GLN A 116 -10.22 8.12 -18.08
C GLN A 116 -9.31 7.75 -16.90
N VAL A 117 -9.85 7.38 -15.75
CA VAL A 117 -9.05 6.89 -14.60
C VAL A 117 -8.21 5.69 -15.02
N TYR A 118 -8.81 4.69 -15.66
CA TYR A 118 -8.10 3.49 -16.09
C TYR A 118 -7.03 3.79 -17.15
N ALA A 119 -7.34 4.66 -18.12
CA ALA A 119 -6.38 5.08 -19.13
C ALA A 119 -5.18 5.82 -18.51
N LEU A 120 -5.42 6.76 -17.60
CA LEU A 120 -4.35 7.49 -16.89
C LEU A 120 -3.48 6.55 -16.06
N ALA A 121 -4.10 5.65 -15.28
CA ALA A 121 -3.37 4.69 -14.46
C ALA A 121 -2.53 3.72 -15.31
N SER A 122 -3.10 3.22 -16.41
CA SER A 122 -2.42 2.34 -17.36
C SER A 122 -1.24 3.04 -18.00
N ASN A 123 -1.44 4.25 -18.54
CA ASN A 123 -0.39 5.01 -19.22
C ASN A 123 0.77 5.39 -18.27
N MET A 124 0.47 5.80 -17.03
CA MET A 124 1.51 6.09 -16.04
C MET A 124 2.29 4.83 -15.65
N SER A 125 1.60 3.69 -15.50
CA SER A 125 2.23 2.39 -15.20
C SER A 125 3.13 1.92 -16.36
N ASP A 126 2.65 2.05 -17.59
CA ASP A 126 3.39 1.72 -18.81
C ASP A 126 4.64 2.60 -18.96
N SER A 127 4.48 3.92 -18.81
CA SER A 127 5.59 4.87 -18.81
C SER A 127 6.64 4.51 -17.76
N TYR A 128 6.25 4.11 -16.55
CA TYR A 128 7.20 3.67 -15.53
C TYR A 128 7.94 2.39 -15.93
N ARG A 129 7.24 1.40 -16.51
CA ARG A 129 7.80 0.06 -16.80
C ARG A 129 8.63 0.00 -18.07
N ASN A 130 8.20 0.72 -19.10
CA ASN A 130 8.67 0.54 -20.48
C ASN A 130 9.45 1.72 -21.04
N VAL A 131 9.64 2.80 -20.26
CA VAL A 131 10.51 3.90 -20.68
C VAL A 131 11.92 3.39 -20.94
N LEU A 132 12.49 3.87 -22.04
CA LEU A 132 13.86 3.60 -22.42
C LEU A 132 14.73 4.82 -22.13
N LEU A 133 15.91 4.57 -21.56
CA LEU A 133 16.90 5.56 -21.19
C LEU A 133 18.11 5.40 -22.11
N CYS A 134 18.69 6.54 -22.50
CA CYS A 134 19.89 6.58 -23.32
C CYS A 134 21.13 6.32 -22.47
N ALA A 135 22.06 5.52 -22.99
CA ALA A 135 23.29 5.17 -22.29
C ALA A 135 24.19 6.41 -22.12
N TYR A 136 24.70 6.63 -20.90
CA TYR A 136 25.51 7.80 -20.53
C TYR A 136 26.68 8.05 -21.51
N LYS A 137 27.45 7.02 -21.83
CA LYS A 137 28.62 7.12 -22.72
C LYS A 137 28.28 6.97 -24.21
N GLN A 138 27.03 6.65 -24.54
CA GLN A 138 26.55 6.43 -25.91
C GLN A 138 25.16 7.05 -26.07
N PRO A 139 25.05 8.39 -26.21
CA PRO A 139 23.76 9.09 -26.18
C PRO A 139 22.75 8.64 -27.26
N GLY A 140 23.21 8.02 -28.34
CA GLY A 140 22.34 7.44 -29.38
C GLY A 140 21.78 6.04 -29.07
N ASN A 141 22.25 5.40 -27.99
CA ASN A 141 21.80 4.06 -27.59
C ASN A 141 20.75 4.17 -26.48
N CYS A 142 19.47 4.22 -26.86
CA CYS A 142 18.34 4.36 -25.94
C CYS A 142 17.57 3.06 -25.77
N THR A 143 18.24 2.05 -25.22
CA THR A 143 17.70 0.69 -25.06
C THR A 143 17.58 0.25 -23.60
N LEU A 144 18.04 1.06 -22.65
CA LEU A 144 18.11 0.67 -21.24
C LEU A 144 16.79 0.92 -20.53
N ARG A 145 16.27 -0.06 -19.77
CA ARG A 145 15.14 0.18 -18.84
C ARG A 145 15.68 0.51 -17.46
N LEU A 146 14.82 1.05 -16.60
CA LEU A 146 15.20 1.32 -15.21
C LEU A 146 15.63 0.04 -14.49
N ILE A 147 14.79 -1.00 -14.61
CA ILE A 147 14.99 -2.31 -13.97
C ILE A 147 14.93 -3.38 -15.06
N PRO A 148 15.95 -4.25 -15.18
CA PRO A 148 17.14 -4.34 -14.31
C PRO A 148 18.34 -3.46 -14.73
N GLU A 149 18.38 -2.90 -15.94
CA GLU A 149 19.63 -2.44 -16.56
C GLU A 149 20.25 -1.22 -15.86
N VAL A 150 19.53 -0.09 -15.79
CA VAL A 150 20.06 1.13 -15.16
C VAL A 150 20.30 0.91 -13.66
N GLN A 151 19.45 0.14 -12.99
CA GLN A 151 19.65 -0.24 -11.59
C GLN A 151 20.99 -0.96 -11.39
N ALA A 152 21.34 -1.92 -12.25
CA ALA A 152 22.62 -2.62 -12.17
C ALA A 152 23.80 -1.67 -12.41
N ILE A 153 23.71 -0.80 -13.44
CA ILE A 153 24.75 0.18 -13.77
C ILE A 153 25.01 1.12 -12.58
N VAL A 154 23.96 1.76 -12.04
CA VAL A 154 24.08 2.74 -10.95
C VAL A 154 24.59 2.10 -9.66
N GLN A 155 24.29 0.82 -9.42
CA GLN A 155 24.80 0.12 -8.23
C GLN A 155 26.29 -0.25 -8.32
N GLU A 156 26.83 -0.44 -9.52
CA GLU A 156 28.22 -0.87 -9.75
C GLU A 156 29.13 0.28 -10.14
N SER A 157 28.56 1.36 -10.68
CA SER A 157 29.33 2.50 -11.16
C SER A 157 30.05 3.22 -10.01
N ARG A 158 31.29 3.62 -10.29
CA ARG A 158 32.10 4.52 -9.47
C ARG A 158 32.19 5.92 -10.06
N ASP A 159 31.59 6.12 -11.23
CA ASP A 159 31.53 7.39 -11.93
C ASP A 159 30.32 8.18 -11.41
N LEU A 160 30.59 9.27 -10.69
CA LEU A 160 29.55 10.06 -10.05
C LEU A 160 28.66 10.78 -11.07
N ASP A 161 29.22 11.16 -12.21
CA ASP A 161 28.49 11.84 -13.27
C ASP A 161 27.54 10.86 -13.97
N GLU A 162 27.95 9.58 -14.10
CA GLU A 162 27.07 8.51 -14.60
C GLU A 162 25.89 8.25 -13.66
N ILE A 163 26.13 8.21 -12.35
CA ILE A 163 25.08 8.04 -11.33
C ILE A 163 24.10 9.21 -11.39
N GLU A 164 24.61 10.44 -11.42
CA GLU A 164 23.77 11.65 -11.50
C GLU A 164 22.95 11.69 -12.80
N TYR A 165 23.58 11.37 -13.93
CA TYR A 165 22.92 11.29 -15.23
C TYR A 165 21.70 10.38 -15.19
N TYR A 166 21.86 9.12 -14.76
CA TYR A 166 20.74 8.19 -14.73
C TYR A 166 19.69 8.57 -13.68
N TRP A 167 20.10 9.11 -12.53
CA TRP A 167 19.17 9.58 -11.50
C TRP A 167 18.25 10.70 -12.02
N TYR A 168 18.81 11.61 -12.81
CA TYR A 168 18.09 12.72 -13.42
C TYR A 168 17.26 12.27 -14.62
N GLU A 169 17.87 11.55 -15.56
CA GLU A 169 17.22 11.16 -16.82
C GLU A 169 16.00 10.27 -16.55
N TRP A 170 16.10 9.35 -15.59
CA TRP A 170 14.95 8.57 -15.13
C TRP A 170 13.77 9.44 -14.67
N ARG A 171 14.03 10.43 -13.80
CA ARG A 171 12.99 11.32 -13.25
C ARG A 171 12.39 12.23 -14.33
N LYS A 172 13.21 12.63 -15.29
CA LYS A 172 12.76 13.43 -16.44
C LYS A 172 11.84 12.63 -17.35
N GLN A 173 12.23 11.41 -17.72
CA GLN A 173 11.50 10.59 -18.67
C GLN A 173 10.24 9.93 -18.07
N THR A 174 10.15 9.81 -16.74
CA THR A 174 8.96 9.27 -16.07
C THR A 174 8.20 10.33 -15.30
N GLY A 175 8.78 10.82 -14.20
CA GLY A 175 8.11 11.74 -13.27
C GLY A 175 7.65 13.03 -13.93
N LEU A 176 8.54 13.73 -14.64
CA LEU A 176 8.18 14.98 -15.32
C LEU A 176 7.23 14.73 -16.50
N ALA A 177 7.47 13.69 -17.29
CA ALA A 177 6.64 13.33 -18.45
C ALA A 177 5.20 12.95 -18.07
N THR A 178 4.98 12.40 -16.87
CA THR A 178 3.66 11.96 -16.39
C THR A 178 3.01 12.92 -15.40
N ARG A 179 3.63 14.08 -15.12
CA ARG A 179 3.15 15.05 -14.11
C ARG A 179 1.69 15.44 -14.31
N ASP A 180 1.33 15.83 -15.54
CA ASP A 180 -0.01 16.35 -15.81
C ASP A 180 -1.07 15.23 -15.76
N GLN A 181 -0.69 14.00 -16.15
CA GLN A 181 -1.52 12.81 -15.99
C GLN A 181 -1.79 12.49 -14.51
N PHE A 182 -0.76 12.60 -13.67
CA PHE A 182 -0.89 12.41 -12.22
C PHE A 182 -1.83 13.44 -11.59
N VAL A 183 -1.72 14.71 -11.98
CA VAL A 183 -2.64 15.76 -11.52
C VAL A 183 -4.08 15.46 -11.92
N ALA A 184 -4.33 15.10 -13.19
CA ALA A 184 -5.66 14.72 -13.66
C ALA A 184 -6.22 13.50 -12.91
N PHE A 185 -5.39 12.48 -12.67
CA PHE A 185 -5.75 11.31 -11.88
C PHE A 185 -6.15 11.69 -10.45
N MET A 186 -5.41 12.61 -9.82
CA MET A 186 -5.71 13.09 -8.46
C MET A 186 -7.02 13.87 -8.37
N GLU A 187 -7.43 14.61 -9.41
CA GLU A 187 -8.74 15.25 -9.45
C GLU A 187 -9.87 14.21 -9.52
N LEU A 188 -9.73 13.18 -10.34
CA LEU A 188 -10.68 12.07 -10.41
C LEU A 188 -10.72 11.27 -9.11
N TYR A 189 -9.59 11.11 -8.43
CA TYR A 189 -9.52 10.49 -7.10
C TYR A 189 -10.29 11.28 -6.05
N LYS A 190 -10.15 12.63 -6.03
CA LYS A 190 -10.92 13.50 -5.12
C LYS A 190 -12.43 13.37 -5.38
N LYS A 191 -12.85 13.39 -6.66
CA LYS A 191 -14.26 13.18 -7.03
C LYS A 191 -14.76 11.81 -6.58
N THR A 192 -13.96 10.77 -6.79
CA THR A 192 -14.26 9.41 -6.34
C THR A 192 -14.45 9.34 -4.83
N ALA A 193 -13.59 9.99 -4.04
CA ALA A 193 -13.75 10.05 -2.59
C ALA A 193 -15.11 10.66 -2.19
N GLN A 194 -15.49 11.78 -2.81
CA GLN A 194 -16.79 12.44 -2.55
C GLN A 194 -17.98 11.55 -2.91
N LEU A 195 -17.95 10.91 -4.08
CA LEU A 195 -19.00 9.98 -4.54
C LEU A 195 -19.13 8.75 -3.63
N ASN A 196 -18.03 8.35 -2.99
CA ASN A 196 -18.02 7.27 -2.01
C ASN A 196 -18.37 7.73 -0.58
N GLY A 197 -18.79 9.00 -0.40
CA GLY A 197 -19.28 9.55 0.86
C GLY A 197 -18.21 10.08 1.80
N TYR A 198 -17.01 10.38 1.29
CA TYR A 198 -15.91 10.96 2.06
C TYR A 198 -15.73 12.43 1.69
N PRO A 199 -15.75 13.36 2.66
CA PRO A 199 -15.65 14.79 2.36
C PRO A 199 -14.29 15.18 1.80
N ARG A 200 -13.23 14.46 2.17
CA ARG A 200 -11.87 14.73 1.74
C ARG A 200 -11.18 13.46 1.27
N ALA A 201 -10.33 13.58 0.26
CA ALA A 201 -9.62 12.48 -0.37
C ALA A 201 -8.76 11.67 0.63
N GLN A 202 -8.14 12.34 1.60
CA GLN A 202 -7.36 11.69 2.65
C GLN A 202 -8.21 10.82 3.59
N ASP A 203 -9.48 11.19 3.84
CA ASP A 203 -10.36 10.36 4.66
C ASP A 203 -10.70 9.06 3.91
N TYR A 204 -10.83 9.14 2.58
CA TYR A 204 -11.02 7.97 1.72
C TYR A 204 -9.75 7.12 1.60
N TRP A 205 -8.57 7.74 1.54
CA TRP A 205 -7.27 7.05 1.50
C TRP A 205 -7.04 6.23 2.77
N PHE A 206 -7.27 6.84 3.94
CA PHE A 206 -7.04 6.22 5.24
C PHE A 206 -8.23 5.43 5.79
N ARG A 207 -9.28 5.20 5.00
CA ARG A 207 -10.52 4.53 5.44
C ARG A 207 -10.31 3.15 6.07
N SER A 208 -9.26 2.43 5.68
CA SER A 208 -8.93 1.11 6.25
C SER A 208 -8.49 1.18 7.71
N LEU A 209 -7.98 2.33 8.15
CA LEU A 209 -7.54 2.56 9.52
C LEU A 209 -8.69 2.90 10.46
N GLU A 210 -9.91 3.06 9.96
CA GLU A 210 -11.09 3.43 10.75
C GLU A 210 -10.90 4.75 11.53
N MET A 211 -10.02 5.61 10.99
CA MET A 211 -9.66 6.91 11.54
C MET A 211 -9.87 7.98 10.46
N GLY A 212 -10.34 9.16 10.87
CA GLY A 212 -10.37 10.32 9.97
C GLY A 212 -8.95 10.71 9.57
N GLY A 213 -8.77 11.25 8.36
CA GLY A 213 -7.45 11.55 7.82
C GLY A 213 -6.63 12.49 8.70
N ALA A 214 -7.26 13.45 9.38
CA ALA A 214 -6.58 14.32 10.34
C ALA A 214 -6.03 13.57 11.57
N GLN A 215 -6.79 12.59 12.09
CA GLN A 215 -6.35 11.75 13.20
C GLN A 215 -5.20 10.85 12.76
N THR A 216 -5.28 10.29 11.55
CA THR A 216 -4.21 9.49 10.97
C THR A 216 -2.93 10.29 10.80
N MET A 217 -3.00 11.50 10.22
CA MET A 217 -1.83 12.37 10.08
C MET A 217 -1.20 12.70 11.42
N SER A 218 -2.01 13.01 12.44
CA SER A 218 -1.52 13.25 13.80
C SER A 218 -0.82 12.02 14.41
N LEU A 219 -1.33 10.81 14.14
CA LEU A 219 -0.66 9.57 14.55
C LEU A 219 0.69 9.40 13.85
N LEU A 220 0.73 9.60 12.53
CA LEU A 220 1.96 9.52 11.75
C LEU A 220 3.01 10.53 12.23
N ASP A 221 2.61 11.77 12.51
CA ASP A 221 3.51 12.80 13.05
C ASP A 221 4.11 12.39 14.39
N ARG A 222 3.31 11.82 15.29
CA ARG A 222 3.82 11.30 16.58
C ARG A 222 4.82 10.17 16.40
N LEU A 223 4.53 9.22 15.50
CA LEU A 223 5.43 8.11 15.21
C LEU A 223 6.75 8.61 14.60
N MET A 224 6.69 9.53 13.64
CA MET A 224 7.86 10.15 13.02
C MET A 224 8.68 10.96 14.02
N ALA A 225 8.04 11.67 14.96
CA ALA A 225 8.72 12.37 16.04
C ALA A 225 9.46 11.40 16.98
N GLY A 226 8.85 10.26 17.31
CA GLY A 226 9.50 9.20 18.10
C GLY A 226 10.70 8.55 17.41
N LEU A 227 10.63 8.36 16.09
CA LEU A 227 11.73 7.82 15.28
C LEU A 227 12.84 8.83 14.98
N ARG A 228 12.56 10.13 15.13
CA ARG A 228 13.46 11.22 14.75
C ARG A 228 14.87 11.11 15.35
N PRO A 229 15.07 10.80 16.65
CA PRO A 229 16.42 10.69 17.21
C PRO A 229 17.27 9.63 16.50
N LEU A 230 16.69 8.45 16.25
CA LEU A 230 17.37 7.37 15.53
C LEU A 230 17.63 7.76 14.07
N PHE A 231 16.66 8.36 13.39
CA PHE A 231 16.82 8.84 12.03
C PHE A 231 17.95 9.88 11.91
N LEU A 232 18.07 10.81 12.84
CA LEU A 232 19.14 11.82 12.81
C LEU A 232 20.52 11.20 13.00
N GLN A 233 20.67 10.19 13.86
CA GLN A 233 21.91 9.43 14.01
C GLN A 233 22.25 8.67 12.72
N PHE A 234 21.26 7.97 12.14
CA PHE A 234 21.43 7.27 10.87
C PHE A 234 21.80 8.22 9.73
N HIS A 235 21.09 9.35 9.59
CA HIS A 235 21.39 10.38 8.60
C HIS A 235 22.79 10.95 8.80
N ALA A 236 23.22 11.21 10.05
CA ALA A 236 24.57 11.67 10.34
C ALA A 236 25.64 10.64 9.97
N HIS A 237 25.38 9.35 10.24
CA HIS A 237 26.25 8.25 9.84
C HIS A 237 26.39 8.17 8.32
N VAL A 238 25.28 8.07 7.58
CA VAL A 238 25.27 8.03 6.10
C VAL A 238 26.00 9.25 5.52
N ARG A 239 25.69 10.45 6.00
CA ARG A 239 26.36 11.69 5.56
C ARG A 239 27.87 11.65 5.84
N GLY A 240 28.28 11.12 6.98
CA GLY A 240 29.68 10.96 7.36
C GLY A 240 30.41 9.98 6.43
N SER A 241 29.81 8.83 6.14
CA SER A 241 30.35 7.82 5.23
C SER A 241 30.45 8.34 3.79
N LEU A 242 29.40 8.96 3.28
CA LEU A 242 29.41 9.61 1.96
C LEU A 242 30.51 10.67 1.86
N ARG A 243 30.72 11.47 2.92
CA ARG A 243 31.81 12.47 2.96
C ARG A 243 33.19 11.82 2.94
N LYS A 244 33.40 10.70 3.64
CA LYS A 244 34.66 9.95 3.59
C LYS A 244 34.95 9.43 2.18
N MET A 245 33.92 9.00 1.44
CA MET A 245 34.07 8.44 0.10
C MET A 245 34.22 9.50 -0.99
N HIS A 246 33.45 10.59 -0.93
CA HIS A 246 33.31 11.57 -2.02
C HIS A 246 33.86 12.96 -1.70
N GLY A 247 34.34 13.17 -0.46
CA GLY A 247 34.91 14.43 0.01
C GLY A 247 33.87 15.47 0.44
N GLU A 248 34.36 16.52 1.09
CA GLU A 248 33.53 17.58 1.68
C GLU A 248 32.89 18.51 0.63
N ARG A 249 33.49 18.62 -0.57
CA ARG A 249 32.94 19.42 -1.67
C ARG A 249 31.57 18.91 -2.11
N LEU A 250 31.41 17.59 -2.23
CA LEU A 250 30.16 16.95 -2.65
C LEU A 250 29.19 16.71 -1.48
N VAL A 251 29.72 16.57 -0.26
CA VAL A 251 28.92 16.35 0.95
C VAL A 251 29.30 17.37 2.04
N PRO A 252 28.83 18.62 1.93
CA PRO A 252 29.21 19.68 2.86
C PRO A 252 28.78 19.42 4.30
N ARG A 253 29.44 20.06 5.26
CA ARG A 253 29.00 20.07 6.67
C ARG A 253 27.73 20.90 6.82
N GLY A 254 26.87 20.50 7.75
CA GLY A 254 25.60 21.21 8.04
C GLY A 254 24.53 21.11 6.96
N ARG A 255 24.81 20.52 5.79
CA ARG A 255 23.85 20.33 4.69
C ARG A 255 23.34 18.87 4.60
N PRO A 256 22.18 18.62 3.98
CA PRO A 256 21.77 17.27 3.59
C PRO A 256 22.76 16.64 2.61
N TYR A 257 22.80 15.32 2.54
CA TYR A 257 23.57 14.62 1.50
C TYR A 257 22.83 14.66 0.15
N PRO A 258 23.54 14.53 -1.00
CA PRO A 258 22.89 14.32 -2.29
C PRO A 258 22.12 12.98 -2.33
N GLN A 259 20.88 13.02 -2.80
CA GLN A 259 19.99 11.85 -2.77
C GLN A 259 20.49 10.69 -3.63
N HIS A 260 21.00 10.97 -4.83
CA HIS A 260 21.51 9.94 -5.75
C HIS A 260 22.66 9.12 -5.13
N LEU A 261 23.59 9.78 -4.43
CA LEU A 261 24.68 9.10 -3.72
C LEU A 261 24.18 8.28 -2.53
N ALA A 262 23.20 8.80 -1.80
CA ALA A 262 22.63 8.08 -0.66
C ALA A 262 21.83 6.85 -1.08
N GLU A 263 21.11 6.90 -2.21
CA GLU A 263 20.40 5.75 -2.77
C GLU A 263 21.37 4.62 -3.12
N VAL A 264 22.50 4.93 -3.79
CA VAL A 264 23.56 3.96 -4.10
C VAL A 264 24.20 3.42 -2.82
N PHE A 265 24.56 4.31 -1.88
CA PHE A 265 25.16 3.92 -0.61
C PHE A 265 24.25 2.97 0.17
N ILE A 266 23.00 3.34 0.43
CA ILE A 266 22.06 2.54 1.22
C ILE A 266 21.75 1.21 0.51
N GLY A 267 21.59 1.24 -0.82
CA GLY A 267 21.38 0.05 -1.63
C GLY A 267 22.52 -0.95 -1.51
N ASN A 268 23.77 -0.48 -1.59
CA ASN A 268 24.94 -1.35 -1.50
C ASN A 268 25.28 -1.76 -0.05
N ALA A 269 25.10 -0.85 0.91
CA ALA A 269 25.33 -1.05 2.34
C ALA A 269 24.42 -2.09 2.99
N PHE A 270 23.13 -2.07 2.67
CA PHE A 270 22.12 -2.80 3.46
C PHE A 270 21.38 -3.88 2.66
N ARG A 271 21.65 -4.03 1.35
CA ARG A 271 21.01 -5.07 0.52
C ARG A 271 21.99 -6.08 -0.10
N ARG A 272 23.30 -5.80 -0.15
CA ARG A 272 24.29 -6.70 -0.75
C ARG A 272 25.04 -7.51 0.30
N VAL A 273 25.46 -8.72 -0.09
CA VAL A 273 26.27 -9.64 0.73
C VAL A 273 27.69 -9.11 0.99
N ARG A 274 28.17 -8.13 0.19
CA ARG A 274 29.49 -7.49 0.30
C ARG A 274 29.38 -6.04 0.78
N ALA A 275 28.77 -5.86 1.94
CA ALA A 275 28.52 -4.55 2.54
C ALA A 275 29.80 -3.91 3.13
N GLU A 276 30.92 -4.63 3.21
CA GLU A 276 32.11 -4.23 3.98
C GLU A 276 32.76 -2.94 3.44
N TRP A 277 32.52 -2.60 2.18
CA TRP A 277 32.98 -1.36 1.56
C TRP A 277 32.14 -0.13 1.93
N TYR A 278 30.92 -0.33 2.44
CA TYR A 278 29.95 0.73 2.68
C TYR A 278 29.60 0.87 4.17
N VAL A 279 29.65 -0.22 4.94
CA VAL A 279 29.33 -0.25 6.37
C VAL A 279 30.39 -1.03 7.13
N ASP A 280 30.80 -0.49 8.28
CA ASP A 280 31.61 -1.22 9.24
C ASP A 280 30.77 -2.36 9.84
N LEU A 281 31.02 -3.59 9.39
CA LEU A 281 30.37 -4.76 9.97
C LEU A 281 30.91 -5.00 11.38
N PRO A 282 30.05 -5.31 12.38
CA PRO A 282 30.50 -5.66 13.73
C PRO A 282 31.48 -6.86 13.77
N SER A 283 31.41 -7.74 12.76
CA SER A 283 32.36 -8.85 12.58
C SER A 283 32.73 -8.99 11.10
N PRO A 284 33.72 -8.22 10.61
CA PRO A 284 34.07 -8.18 9.18
C PRO A 284 34.74 -9.48 8.70
N LEU A 285 35.34 -10.26 9.61
CA LEU A 285 35.95 -11.55 9.29
C LEU A 285 34.94 -12.70 9.17
N ALA A 286 33.86 -12.65 9.95
CA ALA A 286 32.80 -13.67 9.90
C ALA A 286 31.75 -13.37 8.83
N GLY A 287 31.57 -12.09 8.46
CA GLY A 287 30.54 -11.65 7.52
C GLY A 287 29.12 -11.87 8.05
N LEU A 288 28.13 -11.71 7.18
CA LEU A 288 26.74 -12.06 7.48
C LEU A 288 26.53 -13.57 7.26
N ALA A 289 25.73 -14.19 8.13
CA ALA A 289 25.39 -15.60 8.00
C ALA A 289 24.67 -15.86 6.65
N ASN A 290 25.24 -16.73 5.82
CA ASN A 290 24.66 -17.16 4.56
C ASN A 290 24.51 -18.68 4.57
N ILE A 291 23.27 -19.15 4.66
CA ILE A 291 22.94 -20.58 4.72
C ILE A 291 22.57 -21.19 3.36
N THR A 292 22.61 -20.42 2.26
CA THR A 292 22.13 -20.87 0.95
C THR A 292 22.85 -22.12 0.47
N GLN A 293 24.18 -22.16 0.57
CA GLN A 293 24.95 -23.35 0.18
C GLN A 293 24.60 -24.55 1.07
N ASP A 294 24.37 -24.34 2.37
CA ASP A 294 23.99 -25.41 3.30
C ASP A 294 22.60 -25.97 3.00
N LEU A 295 21.65 -25.11 2.63
CA LEU A 295 20.33 -25.51 2.17
C LEU A 295 20.42 -26.36 0.90
N HIS A 296 21.29 -25.99 -0.05
CA HIS A 296 21.55 -26.82 -1.23
C HIS A 296 22.19 -28.16 -0.85
N ARG A 297 23.25 -28.15 -0.05
CA ARG A 297 23.96 -29.37 0.40
C ARG A 297 23.03 -30.36 1.11
N ARG A 298 22.06 -29.85 1.88
CA ARG A 298 21.09 -30.67 2.64
C ARG A 298 19.82 -31.01 1.87
N GLY A 299 19.69 -30.60 0.60
CA GLY A 299 18.47 -30.80 -0.18
C GLY A 299 17.24 -30.04 0.36
N LEU A 300 17.46 -28.98 1.14
CA LEU A 300 16.41 -28.17 1.78
C LEU A 300 16.00 -26.93 0.95
N SER A 301 16.52 -26.82 -0.28
CA SER A 301 16.30 -25.66 -1.15
C SER A 301 15.07 -25.80 -2.06
N THR A 302 14.31 -26.90 -1.98
CA THR A 302 13.10 -27.06 -2.80
C THR A 302 11.97 -26.15 -2.30
N THR A 303 11.20 -25.59 -3.22
CA THR A 303 10.05 -24.71 -2.90
C THR A 303 9.11 -25.38 -1.89
N GLN A 304 8.74 -26.64 -2.12
CA GLN A 304 7.89 -27.40 -1.20
C GLN A 304 8.49 -27.50 0.20
N ARG A 305 9.80 -27.76 0.32
CA ARG A 305 10.45 -27.89 1.63
C ARG A 305 10.49 -26.56 2.38
N VAL A 306 10.72 -25.46 1.67
CA VAL A 306 10.68 -24.11 2.25
C VAL A 306 9.29 -23.83 2.84
N PHE A 307 8.22 -24.05 2.07
CA PHE A 307 6.85 -23.85 2.56
C PHE A 307 6.50 -24.82 3.70
N TRP A 308 6.97 -26.06 3.66
CA TRP A 308 6.78 -27.02 4.75
C TRP A 308 7.44 -26.55 6.05
N ASN A 309 8.68 -26.06 5.99
CA ASN A 309 9.36 -25.53 7.18
C ASN A 309 8.62 -24.33 7.78
N VAL A 310 8.03 -23.46 6.94
CA VAL A 310 7.19 -22.35 7.40
C VAL A 310 5.93 -22.88 8.09
N ALA A 311 5.27 -23.88 7.52
CA ALA A 311 4.09 -24.51 8.14
C ALA A 311 4.43 -25.14 9.50
N GLU A 312 5.55 -25.85 9.60
CA GLU A 312 6.03 -26.43 10.86
C GLU A 312 6.37 -25.37 11.90
N TYR A 313 6.98 -24.26 11.49
CA TYR A 313 7.23 -23.11 12.38
C TYR A 313 5.93 -22.60 13.01
N PHE A 314 4.89 -22.37 12.20
CA PHE A 314 3.59 -21.91 12.72
C PHE A 314 2.85 -22.96 13.55
N ARG A 315 3.04 -24.26 13.29
CA ARG A 315 2.51 -25.34 14.14
C ARG A 315 3.20 -25.44 15.50
N GLY A 316 4.44 -24.97 15.57
CA GLY A 316 5.26 -25.01 16.80
C GLY A 316 5.13 -23.77 17.69
N LEU A 317 4.42 -22.72 17.25
CA LEU A 317 4.04 -21.57 18.07
C LEU A 317 2.82 -21.91 18.93
#